data_AF-A0A950WB54-F1
#
_entry.id   AF-A0A950WB54-F1
#
_cell.length_a   1.000
_cell.length_b   1.000
_cell.length_c   1.000
_cell.angle_alpha   90.00
_cell.angle_beta   90.00
_cell.angle_gamma   90.00
#
_symmetry.space_group_name_H-M   'P 1'
#
loop_
_entity.id
_entity.type
_entity.pdbx_description
1 polymer ?
#
loop_
_entity_poly.entity_id
_entity_poly.type
_entity_poly.pdbx_seq_one_letter_code
_entity_poly.pdbx_strand_id
1 'polypeptide(L)'
;MVEVGMPAANEPNELKEHHTVGNAQLSSLDLLTQDHRELEACFKQYEEEGSDKQALARKISLTLEVHARIEEEILYPAARDAIENKELVAQAVVEHASVKELVAESRRWGRATNRMRPR
;
A
#
# COMPACT_ATOMS: atom_id res chain seq x y z
N MET A 1 54.19 21.63 34.45
CA MET A 1 53.73 20.27 34.09
C MET A 1 52.53 19.95 34.96
N VAL A 2 51.34 20.45 34.58
CA VAL A 2 50.04 19.94 35.03
C VAL A 2 49.10 20.16 33.84
N GLU A 3 48.40 19.11 33.48
CA GLU A 3 47.74 18.89 32.20
C GLU A 3 46.49 19.76 31.98
N VAL A 4 46.24 19.97 30.70
CA VAL A 4 45.11 20.69 30.11
C VAL A 4 43.83 19.86 30.32
N GLY A 5 42.93 20.32 31.18
CA GLY A 5 41.55 19.81 31.25
C GLY A 5 40.67 20.56 30.25
N MET A 6 40.46 19.95 29.08
CA MET A 6 39.61 20.46 28.00
C MET A 6 38.13 20.55 28.47
N PRO A 7 37.35 21.57 28.05
CA PRO A 7 35.94 21.65 28.38
C PRO A 7 35.17 20.52 27.69
N ALA A 8 34.37 19.79 28.49
CA ALA A 8 33.51 18.72 28.02
C ALA A 8 32.63 19.22 26.86
N ALA A 9 32.73 18.49 25.74
CA ALA A 9 31.92 18.70 24.57
C ALA A 9 30.44 18.58 24.93
N ASN A 10 29.68 19.56 24.45
CA ASN A 10 28.23 19.55 24.36
C ASN A 10 27.80 18.30 23.59
N GLU A 11 27.19 17.32 24.27
CA GLU A 11 26.65 16.12 23.63
C GLU A 11 25.44 16.52 22.77
N PRO A 12 25.41 16.17 21.47
CA PRO A 12 24.20 16.34 20.67
C PRO A 12 23.14 15.34 21.14
N ASN A 13 22.04 15.91 21.63
CA ASN A 13 20.77 15.25 21.88
C ASN A 13 20.16 14.73 20.56
N GLU A 14 20.43 13.48 20.19
CA GLU A 14 19.79 12.72 19.09
C GLU A 14 19.87 11.22 19.50
N LEU A 15 18.82 10.43 19.73
CA LEU A 15 17.58 10.26 19.00
C LEU A 15 16.47 9.87 20.00
N LYS A 16 15.55 10.79 20.27
CA LYS A 16 14.18 10.40 20.61
C LYS A 16 13.39 10.53 19.32
N GLU A 17 13.26 9.44 18.58
CA GLU A 17 12.26 9.34 17.52
C GLU A 17 10.89 9.35 18.21
N HIS A 18 10.38 10.56 18.40
CA HIS A 18 9.00 10.82 18.78
C HIS A 18 8.12 10.43 17.59
N HIS A 19 7.50 9.26 17.63
CA HIS A 19 6.22 9.08 16.95
C HIS A 19 5.06 9.16 17.94
N THR A 20 4.91 10.34 18.53
CA THR A 20 3.63 10.78 19.09
C THR A 20 3.29 12.13 18.48
N VAL A 21 2.68 12.09 17.30
CA VAL A 21 1.93 13.25 16.81
C VAL A 21 0.46 12.92 16.97
N GLY A 22 -0.13 13.48 18.03
CA GLY A 22 -1.56 13.65 18.12
C GLY A 22 -2.03 14.60 17.01
N ASN A 23 -2.35 14.01 15.87
CA ASN A 23 -3.27 14.50 14.86
C ASN A 23 -3.75 13.21 14.19
N ALA A 24 -5.04 13.00 13.98
CA ALA A 24 -5.58 11.74 13.44
C ALA A 24 -5.25 11.61 11.93
N GLN A 25 -3.96 11.63 11.58
CA GLN A 25 -3.43 11.36 10.26
C GLN A 25 -3.15 9.86 10.22
N LEU A 26 -3.89 9.17 9.35
CA LEU A 26 -3.72 7.73 9.12
C LEU A 26 -2.29 7.47 8.66
N SER A 27 -1.61 6.50 9.29
CA SER A 27 -0.32 6.03 8.78
C SER A 27 -0.52 5.28 7.46
N SER A 28 0.54 5.13 6.67
CA SER A 28 0.49 4.30 5.45
C SER A 28 0.10 2.85 5.75
N LEU A 29 0.50 2.31 6.92
CA LEU A 29 0.10 0.98 7.37
C LEU A 29 -1.41 0.90 7.69
N ASP A 30 -1.98 1.96 8.29
CA ASP A 30 -3.41 2.03 8.54
C ASP A 30 -4.21 2.06 7.24
N LEU A 31 -3.73 2.82 6.25
CA LEU A 31 -4.33 2.88 4.91
C LEU A 31 -4.30 1.52 4.21
N LEU A 32 -3.16 0.84 4.20
CA LEU A 32 -3.04 -0.50 3.60
C LEU A 32 -3.95 -1.52 4.30
N THR A 33 -4.06 -1.45 5.64
CA THR A 33 -4.95 -2.32 6.41
C THR A 33 -6.41 -2.05 6.09
N GLN A 34 -6.78 -0.77 5.91
CA GLN A 34 -8.12 -0.38 5.52
C GLN A 34 -8.45 -0.86 4.10
N ASP A 35 -7.52 -0.71 3.16
CA ASP A 35 -7.67 -1.18 1.79
C ASP A 35 -7.94 -2.69 1.73
N HIS A 36 -7.22 -3.51 2.52
CA HIS A 36 -7.46 -4.96 2.58
C HIS A 36 -8.88 -5.30 3.02
N ARG A 37 -9.39 -4.63 4.06
CA ARG A 37 -10.77 -4.82 4.55
C ARG A 37 -11.79 -4.39 3.51
N GLU A 38 -11.52 -3.29 2.82
CA GLU A 38 -12.40 -2.77 1.77
C GLU A 38 -12.42 -3.71 0.56
N LEU A 39 -11.27 -4.25 0.16
CA LEU A 39 -11.16 -5.23 -0.92
C LEU A 39 -11.91 -6.51 -0.58
N GLU A 40 -11.72 -7.06 0.62
CA GLU A 40 -12.45 -8.24 1.09
C GLU A 40 -13.97 -8.03 1.01
N ALA A 41 -14.45 -6.89 1.51
CA ALA A 41 -15.87 -6.53 1.44
C ALA A 41 -16.37 -6.40 0.00
N CYS A 42 -15.58 -5.76 -0.87
CA CYS A 42 -15.95 -5.59 -2.28
C CYS A 42 -15.98 -6.93 -3.03
N PHE A 43 -15.03 -7.83 -2.78
CA PHE A 43 -15.03 -9.17 -3.38
C PHE A 43 -16.22 -10.00 -2.91
N LYS A 44 -16.56 -9.95 -1.63
CA LYS A 44 -17.76 -10.61 -1.11
C LYS A 44 -19.03 -10.10 -1.78
N GLN A 45 -19.19 -8.77 -1.90
CA GLN A 45 -20.31 -8.18 -2.64
C GLN A 45 -20.28 -8.53 -4.13
N TYR A 46 -19.09 -8.72 -4.71
CA TYR A 46 -18.92 -9.13 -6.09
C TYR A 46 -19.35 -10.58 -6.32
N GLU A 47 -19.54 -11.40 -5.30
CA GLU A 47 -20.11 -12.75 -5.45
C GLU A 47 -21.64 -12.76 -5.35
N GLU A 48 -22.24 -11.78 -4.65
CA GLU A 48 -23.69 -11.70 -4.41
C GLU A 48 -24.52 -11.46 -5.69
N GLU A 49 -25.64 -12.19 -5.84
CA GLU A 49 -26.58 -12.02 -6.95
C GLU A 49 -27.21 -10.60 -6.94
N GLY A 50 -27.31 -9.95 -8.10
CA GLY A 50 -27.91 -8.62 -8.23
C GLY A 50 -26.97 -7.44 -7.92
N SER A 51 -25.74 -7.68 -7.48
CA SER A 51 -24.73 -6.64 -7.30
C SER A 51 -24.33 -5.97 -8.62
N ASP A 52 -24.04 -4.66 -8.56
CA ASP A 52 -23.43 -3.94 -9.69
C ASP A 52 -21.96 -4.34 -9.82
N LYS A 53 -21.73 -5.49 -10.47
CA LYS A 53 -20.39 -6.05 -10.73
C LYS A 53 -19.49 -5.05 -11.43
N GLN A 54 -20.04 -4.19 -12.30
CA GLN A 54 -19.23 -3.21 -13.03
C GLN A 54 -18.74 -2.09 -12.11
N ALA A 55 -19.59 -1.59 -11.22
CA ALA A 55 -19.19 -0.62 -10.20
C ALA A 55 -18.16 -1.20 -9.22
N LEU A 56 -18.40 -2.44 -8.74
CA LEU A 56 -17.48 -3.13 -7.85
C LEU A 56 -16.12 -3.39 -8.52
N ALA A 57 -16.10 -3.86 -9.77
CA ALA A 57 -14.86 -4.07 -10.51
C ALA A 57 -14.07 -2.76 -10.69
N ARG A 58 -14.74 -1.63 -10.97
CA ARG A 58 -14.07 -0.31 -11.04
C ARG A 58 -13.47 0.08 -9.69
N LYS A 59 -14.21 -0.14 -8.60
CA LYS A 59 -13.78 0.19 -7.25
C LYS A 59 -12.57 -0.65 -6.84
N ILE A 60 -12.67 -1.98 -6.94
CA ILE A 60 -11.58 -2.94 -6.68
C ILE A 60 -10.33 -2.56 -7.50
N SER A 61 -10.51 -2.27 -8.79
CA SER A 61 -9.41 -1.87 -9.66
C SER A 61 -8.70 -0.59 -9.21
N LEU A 62 -9.45 0.40 -8.72
CA LEU A 62 -8.87 1.66 -8.25
C LEU A 62 -8.17 1.48 -6.90
N THR A 63 -8.79 0.75 -5.97
CA THR A 63 -8.20 0.45 -4.67
C THR A 63 -6.89 -0.31 -4.83
N LEU A 64 -6.84 -1.38 -5.64
CA LEU A 64 -5.61 -2.14 -5.90
C LEU A 64 -4.51 -1.28 -6.54
N GLU A 65 -4.85 -0.34 -7.42
CA GLU A 65 -3.87 0.55 -8.06
C GLU A 65 -3.20 1.49 -7.04
N VAL A 66 -3.99 2.09 -6.16
CA VAL A 66 -3.47 2.96 -5.09
C VAL A 66 -2.69 2.14 -4.06
N HIS A 67 -3.24 0.99 -3.66
CA HIS A 67 -2.62 0.06 -2.71
C HIS A 67 -1.22 -0.37 -3.17
N ALA A 68 -1.11 -0.84 -4.43
CA ALA A 68 0.15 -1.22 -5.03
C ALA A 68 1.19 -0.11 -5.02
N ARG A 69 0.76 1.12 -5.30
CA ARG A 69 1.65 2.26 -5.32
C ARG A 69 2.23 2.57 -3.93
N ILE A 70 1.40 2.50 -2.89
CA ILE A 70 1.86 2.71 -1.51
C ILE A 70 2.85 1.61 -1.12
N GLU A 71 2.58 0.36 -1.49
CA GLU A 71 3.51 -0.73 -1.20
C GLU A 71 4.84 -0.56 -1.95
N GLU A 72 4.81 -0.25 -3.24
CA GLU A 72 6.00 -0.10 -4.10
C GLU A 72 6.86 1.10 -3.71
N GLU A 73 6.23 2.25 -3.38
CA GLU A 73 6.96 3.49 -3.10
C GLU A 73 7.37 3.62 -1.62
N ILE A 74 6.62 3.02 -0.68
CA ILE A 74 6.82 3.24 0.76
C ILE A 74 7.13 1.94 1.51
N LEU A 75 6.30 0.90 1.36
CA LEU A 75 6.40 -0.30 2.19
C LEU A 75 7.60 -1.19 1.81
N TYR A 76 7.72 -1.58 0.55
CA TYR A 76 8.74 -2.50 0.09
C TYR A 76 10.17 -1.96 0.25
N PRO A 77 10.46 -0.66 0.03
CA PRO A 77 11.77 -0.09 0.37
C PRO A 77 12.11 -0.28 1.85
N ALA A 78 11.20 0.10 2.75
CA ALA A 78 11.41 -0.05 4.19
C ALA A 78 11.50 -1.53 4.61
N ALA A 79 10.66 -2.40 4.03
CA ALA A 79 10.65 -3.82 4.35
C ALA A 79 11.95 -4.51 3.93
N ARG A 80 12.53 -4.19 2.75
CA ARG A 80 13.79 -4.79 2.27
C ARG A 80 14.98 -4.55 3.21
N ASP A 81 14.96 -3.42 3.91
CA ASP A 81 16.00 -3.05 4.87
C ASP A 81 15.72 -3.63 6.25
N ALA A 82 14.44 -3.81 6.61
CA ALA A 82 14.02 -4.25 7.93
C ALA A 82 13.86 -5.77 8.10
N ILE A 83 13.58 -6.52 7.03
CA ILE A 83 13.32 -7.97 7.12
C ILE A 83 14.49 -8.79 6.57
N GLU A 84 14.85 -9.87 7.28
CA GLU A 84 15.91 -10.78 6.86
C GLU A 84 15.50 -11.62 5.64
N ASN A 85 14.20 -11.99 5.56
CA ASN A 85 13.68 -12.81 4.48
C ASN A 85 13.29 -11.97 3.26
N LYS A 86 14.29 -11.63 2.46
CA LYS A 86 14.13 -10.86 1.22
C LYS A 86 13.33 -11.61 0.13
N GLU A 87 13.26 -12.93 0.20
CA GLU A 87 12.47 -13.74 -0.74
C GLU A 87 10.97 -13.50 -0.58
N LEU A 88 10.48 -13.24 0.64
CA LEU A 88 9.07 -12.90 0.87
C LEU A 88 8.67 -11.60 0.15
N VAL A 89 9.51 -10.57 0.21
CA VAL A 89 9.25 -9.31 -0.51
C VAL A 89 9.35 -9.52 -2.02
N ALA A 90 10.30 -10.33 -2.49
CA ALA A 90 10.42 -10.64 -3.91
C ALA A 90 9.18 -11.39 -4.43
N GLN A 91 8.69 -12.38 -3.68
CA GLN A 91 7.47 -13.12 -4.02
C GLN A 91 6.24 -12.19 -4.03
N ALA A 92 6.07 -11.37 -3.00
CA ALA A 92 4.97 -10.40 -2.92
C ALA A 92 4.95 -9.47 -4.14
N VAL A 93 6.11 -8.97 -4.57
CA VAL A 93 6.22 -8.12 -5.77
C VAL A 93 5.78 -8.85 -7.04
N VAL A 94 6.13 -10.14 -7.20
CA VAL A 94 5.74 -10.95 -8.37
C VAL A 94 4.24 -11.23 -8.38
N GLU A 95 3.68 -11.62 -7.24
CA GLU A 95 2.24 -11.86 -7.10
C GLU A 95 1.44 -10.57 -7.34
N HIS A 96 1.92 -9.44 -6.84
CA HIS A 96 1.27 -8.15 -7.03
C HIS A 96 1.29 -7.69 -8.49
N ALA A 97 2.38 -7.94 -9.23
CA ALA A 97 2.44 -7.66 -10.66
C ALA A 97 1.33 -8.39 -11.43
N SER A 98 1.04 -9.63 -11.06
CA SER A 98 0.00 -10.46 -11.69
C SER A 98 -1.40 -9.89 -11.42
N VAL A 99 -1.65 -9.38 -10.21
CA VAL A 99 -2.90 -8.69 -9.85
C VAL A 99 -3.09 -7.41 -10.68
N LYS A 100 -2.04 -6.62 -10.88
CA LYS A 100 -2.08 -5.39 -11.69
C LYS A 100 -2.42 -5.70 -13.16
N GLU A 101 -1.89 -6.79 -13.72
CA GLU A 101 -2.22 -7.23 -15.09
C GLU A 101 -3.70 -7.60 -15.23
N LEU A 102 -4.24 -8.38 -14.28
CA LEU A 102 -5.66 -8.77 -14.27
C LEU A 102 -6.59 -7.55 -14.15
N VAL A 103 -6.23 -6.56 -13.33
CA VAL A 103 -6.96 -5.29 -13.21
C VAL A 103 -6.93 -4.51 -14.53
N ALA A 104 -5.78 -4.44 -15.18
CA ALA A 104 -5.62 -3.75 -16.46
C ALA A 104 -6.46 -4.41 -17.57
N GLU A 105 -6.51 -5.75 -17.60
CA GLU A 105 -7.35 -6.51 -18.53
C GLU A 105 -8.84 -6.28 -18.25
N SER A 106 -9.26 -6.35 -16.99
CA SER A 106 -10.66 -6.09 -16.58
C SER A 106 -11.14 -4.70 -17.01
N ARG A 107 -10.29 -3.67 -16.89
CA ARG A 107 -10.60 -2.31 -17.39
C ARG A 107 -10.75 -2.25 -18.91
N ARG A 108 -9.98 -3.05 -19.67
CA ARG A 108 -10.12 -3.14 -21.13
C ARG A 108 -11.47 -3.76 -21.51
N TRP A 109 -11.86 -4.83 -20.83
CA TRP A 109 -13.15 -5.49 -21.07
C TRP A 109 -14.33 -4.57 -20.72
N GLY A 110 -14.25 -3.85 -19.59
CA GLY A 110 -15.28 -2.87 -19.20
C GLY A 110 -15.49 -1.72 -20.19
N ARG A 111 -14.46 -1.33 -20.96
CA ARG A 111 -14.58 -0.34 -22.04
C ARG A 111 -15.15 -0.93 -23.33
N ALA A 112 -14.83 -2.19 -23.64
CA ALA A 112 -15.33 -2.87 -24.83
C ALA A 112 -16.83 -3.19 -24.72
N THR A 113 -17.30 -3.62 -23.54
CA THR A 113 -18.71 -3.94 -23.28
C THR A 113 -19.60 -2.70 -23.28
N ASN A 114 -19.13 -1.56 -22.77
CA ASN A 114 -19.86 -0.29 -22.82
C ASN A 114 -20.09 0.24 -24.25
N ARG A 115 -19.31 -0.24 -25.23
CA ARG A 115 -19.48 0.11 -26.66
C ARG A 115 -20.60 -0.69 -27.35
N MET A 116 -21.10 -1.76 -26.73
CA MET A 116 -22.06 -2.71 -27.33
C MET A 116 -23.46 -2.67 -26.68
N ARG A 117 -23.91 -1.53 -26.14
CA ARG A 117 -25.34 -1.32 -25.86
C ARG A 117 -26.00 -0.59 -27.05
N PRO A 118 -26.75 -1.28 -27.93
CA PRO A 118 -27.64 -0.61 -28.86
C PRO A 118 -28.78 0.06 -28.07
N ARG A 119 -29.24 1.22 -28.54
CA ARG A 119 -30.40 1.94 -27.99
C ARG A 119 -31.70 1.20 -28.26
#